data_AF-A0A6A0A1W7-F1
#
_entry.id   AF-A0A6A0A1W7-F1
#
_cell.length_a   1.000
_cell.length_b   1.000
_cell.length_c   1.000
_cell.angle_alpha   90.00
_cell.angle_beta   90.00
_cell.angle_gamma   90.00
#
_symmetry.space_group_name_H-M   'P 1'
#
loop_
_entity.id
_entity.type
_entity.pdbx_description
1 polymer ?
#
loop_
_entity_poly.entity_id
_entity_poly.type
_entity_poly.pdbx_seq_one_letter_code
_entity_poly.pdbx_strand_id
1 'polypeptide(L)'
;MGNRDILLRLATYCWPADNPEFKRRVVLAVALMLGAKLLNISVPFILKAAVDACTEGSVASLALLPQAWVLGPSGLVLAYGAARAGTALLNETRNMVLDRGTRGINFLLSAMIFNVVPTAFEVVLVAGILSWKCGPALGALTLGTLAGL
;
A
#
# COMPACT_ATOMS: atom_id res chain seq x y z
N MET A 1 -4.37 14.03 34.54
CA MET A 1 -3.34 13.66 33.54
C MET A 1 -4.06 12.98 32.40
N GLY A 2 -4.06 13.57 31.20
CA GLY A 2 -4.90 13.08 30.10
C GLY A 2 -4.23 11.93 29.35
N ASN A 3 -5.01 10.98 28.83
CA ASN A 3 -4.51 9.87 27.99
C ASN A 3 -3.60 10.35 26.84
N ARG A 4 -3.83 11.58 26.34
CA ARG A 4 -3.03 12.18 25.28
C ARG A 4 -1.59 12.50 25.72
N ASP A 5 -1.38 12.85 26.98
CA ASP A 5 -0.05 13.14 27.54
C ASP A 5 0.82 11.88 27.61
N ILE A 6 0.19 10.72 27.86
CA ILE A 6 0.87 9.41 27.91
C ILE A 6 1.28 8.99 26.50
N LEU A 7 0.40 9.15 25.52
CA LEU A 7 0.69 8.84 24.11
C LEU A 7 1.76 9.74 23.53
N LEU A 8 1.75 11.04 23.87
CA LEU A 8 2.79 11.98 23.43
C LEU A 8 4.15 11.66 24.05
N ARG A 9 4.20 11.26 25.33
CA ARG A 9 5.45 10.82 25.98
C ARG A 9 6.01 9.55 25.36
N LEU A 10 5.16 8.59 24.96
CA LEU A 10 5.57 7.39 24.23
C LEU A 10 6.00 7.70 22.78
N ALA A 11 5.31 8.61 22.09
CA ALA A 11 5.64 9.05 20.75
C ALA A 11 7.00 9.80 20.69
N THR A 12 7.28 10.64 21.68
CA THR A 12 8.57 11.33 21.81
C THR A 12 9.71 10.36 22.14
N TYR A 13 9.43 9.24 22.85
CA TYR A 13 10.42 8.20 23.11
C TYR A 13 10.70 7.29 21.89
N CYS A 14 9.70 7.13 21.03
CA CYS A 14 9.76 6.41 19.76
C CYS A 14 10.58 7.16 18.69
N TRP A 15 10.67 8.50 18.79
CA TRP A 15 11.49 9.34 17.93
C TRP A 15 12.65 10.01 18.71
N PRO A 16 13.68 9.26 19.12
CA PRO A 16 14.85 9.83 19.77
C PRO A 16 15.67 10.63 18.74
N ALA A 17 15.84 11.92 18.99
CA ALA A 17 16.43 12.84 18.03
C ALA A 17 17.96 12.75 17.90
N ASP A 18 18.61 11.90 18.70
CA ASP A 18 20.02 12.00 19.07
C ASP A 18 21.02 11.28 18.12
N ASN A 19 20.55 10.65 17.03
CA ASN A 19 21.45 10.15 15.98
C ASN A 19 20.82 10.21 14.57
N PRO A 20 21.41 10.95 13.61
CA PRO A 20 20.85 11.14 12.27
C PRO A 20 20.86 9.88 11.39
N GLU A 21 21.72 8.91 11.70
CA GLU A 21 21.81 7.65 10.94
C GLU A 21 20.55 6.77 11.10
N PHE A 22 20.00 6.70 12.32
CA PHE A 22 18.76 5.97 12.59
C PHE A 22 17.55 6.63 11.94
N LYS A 23 17.48 7.97 11.98
CA LYS A 23 16.43 8.74 11.28
C LYS A 23 16.43 8.46 9.78
N ARG A 24 17.61 8.43 9.14
CA ARG A 24 17.71 8.21 7.69
C ARG A 24 17.27 6.80 7.30
N ARG A 25 17.62 5.77 8.09
CA ARG A 25 17.18 4.38 7.85
C ARG A 25 15.67 4.20 8.06
N VAL A 26 15.11 4.81 9.12
CA VAL A 26 13.66 4.75 9.41
C VAL A 26 12.86 5.46 8.34
N VAL A 27 13.27 6.68 7.94
CA VAL A 27 12.59 7.43 6.87
C VAL A 27 12.66 6.67 5.55
N LEU A 28 13.79 6.03 5.23
CA LEU A 28 13.94 5.23 4.01
C LEU A 28 13.05 3.97 4.05
N ALA A 29 12.97 3.27 5.19
CA ALA A 29 12.09 2.12 5.36
C ALA A 29 10.59 2.49 5.29
N VAL A 30 10.20 3.62 5.89
CA VAL A 30 8.82 4.13 5.83
C VAL A 30 8.45 4.57 4.42
N ALA A 31 9.36 5.26 3.72
CA ALA A 31 9.15 5.66 2.33
C ALA A 31 8.99 4.44 1.39
N LEU A 32 9.84 3.42 1.55
CA LEU A 32 9.77 2.18 0.76
C LEU A 32 8.49 1.39 1.06
N MET A 33 8.04 1.36 2.32
CA MET A 33 6.80 0.71 2.74
C MET A 33 5.56 1.42 2.17
N LEU A 34 5.49 2.74 2.28
CA LEU A 34 4.39 3.51 1.70
C LEU A 34 4.33 3.30 0.18
N GLY A 35 5.50 3.28 -0.49
CA GLY A 35 5.59 2.92 -1.91
C GLY A 35 5.02 1.53 -2.22
N ALA A 36 5.40 0.50 -1.45
CA ALA A 36 4.88 -0.86 -1.61
C ALA A 36 3.36 -0.97 -1.39
N LYS A 37 2.82 -0.25 -0.40
CA LYS A 37 1.37 -0.18 -0.12
C LYS A 37 0.60 0.53 -1.24
N LEU A 38 1.15 1.60 -1.81
CA LEU A 38 0.56 2.30 -2.95
C LEU A 38 0.56 1.44 -4.23
N LEU A 39 1.62 0.63 -4.43
CA LEU A 39 1.61 -0.35 -5.51
C LEU A 39 0.47 -1.36 -5.32
N ASN A 40 0.26 -1.88 -4.09
CA ASN A 40 -0.84 -2.81 -3.80
C ASN A 40 -2.22 -2.21 -4.09
N ILE A 41 -2.44 -0.93 -3.77
CA ILE A 41 -3.67 -0.23 -4.11
C ILE A 41 -3.87 -0.11 -5.63
N SER A 42 -2.80 0.00 -6.41
CA SER A 42 -2.86 0.16 -7.88
C SER A 42 -3.20 -1.13 -8.64
N VAL A 43 -2.90 -2.30 -8.05
CA VAL A 43 -3.16 -3.63 -8.63
C VAL A 43 -4.63 -3.84 -9.07
N PRO A 44 -5.66 -3.60 -8.24
CA PRO A 44 -7.06 -3.78 -8.65
C PRO A 44 -7.50 -2.82 -9.77
N PHE A 45 -6.90 -1.63 -9.89
CA PHE A 45 -7.21 -0.70 -10.99
C PHE A 45 -6.65 -1.20 -12.32
N ILE A 46 -5.46 -1.80 -12.32
CA ILE A 46 -4.88 -2.43 -13.52
C ILE A 46 -5.72 -3.63 -13.95
N LEU A 47 -6.20 -4.43 -12.99
CA LEU A 47 -7.12 -5.54 -13.27
C LEU A 47 -8.44 -5.04 -13.86
N LYS A 48 -9.00 -3.96 -13.30
CA LYS A 48 -10.20 -3.32 -13.84
C LYS A 48 -9.96 -2.86 -15.29
N ALA A 49 -8.86 -2.19 -15.57
CA ALA A 49 -8.52 -1.76 -16.93
C ALA A 49 -8.35 -2.95 -17.90
N ALA A 50 -7.74 -4.05 -17.44
CA ALA A 50 -7.59 -5.26 -18.24
C ALA A 50 -8.95 -5.91 -18.58
N VAL A 51 -9.86 -5.97 -17.60
CA VAL A 51 -11.21 -6.53 -17.79
C VAL A 51 -12.07 -5.63 -18.66
N ASP A 52 -12.03 -4.32 -18.45
CA ASP A 52 -12.77 -3.34 -19.26
C ASP A 52 -12.30 -3.42 -20.73
N ALA A 53 -10.99 -3.55 -20.97
CA ALA A 53 -10.40 -3.73 -22.31
C ALA A 53 -10.78 -5.06 -23.01
N CYS A 54 -11.07 -6.12 -22.25
CA CYS A 54 -11.58 -7.39 -22.80
C CYS A 54 -13.08 -7.34 -23.13
N THR A 55 -13.84 -6.46 -22.45
CA THR A 55 -15.31 -6.48 -22.48
C THR A 55 -15.88 -5.48 -23.47
N GLU A 56 -15.20 -4.36 -23.71
CA GLU A 56 -15.53 -3.45 -24.80
C GLU A 56 -15.14 -4.10 -26.14
N GLY A 57 -16.14 -4.46 -26.96
CA GLY A 57 -15.99 -5.17 -28.24
C GLY A 57 -15.16 -4.48 -29.35
N SER A 58 -14.33 -3.49 -29.00
CA SER A 58 -13.37 -2.80 -29.89
C SER A 58 -11.99 -3.48 -29.95
N VAL A 59 -11.82 -4.66 -29.34
CA VAL A 59 -10.59 -5.47 -29.44
C VAL A 59 -10.22 -5.80 -30.89
N ALA A 60 -11.19 -5.84 -31.81
CA ALA A 60 -10.93 -6.05 -33.23
C ALA A 60 -10.20 -4.86 -33.90
N SER A 61 -10.51 -3.61 -33.51
CA SER A 61 -9.88 -2.41 -34.09
C SER A 61 -8.51 -2.11 -33.51
N LEU A 62 -8.26 -2.41 -32.21
CA LEU A 62 -6.92 -2.27 -31.63
C LEU A 62 -6.00 -3.43 -31.99
N ALA A 63 -6.51 -4.65 -32.20
CA ALA A 63 -5.70 -5.83 -32.55
C ALA A 63 -4.95 -5.69 -33.90
N LEU A 64 -5.42 -4.82 -34.79
CA LEU A 64 -4.78 -4.55 -36.07
C LEU A 64 -3.61 -3.55 -35.97
N LEU A 65 -3.46 -2.84 -34.85
CA LEU A 65 -2.33 -1.95 -34.63
C LEU A 65 -1.08 -2.78 -34.27
N PRO A 66 0.09 -2.53 -34.89
CA PRO A 66 1.33 -3.27 -34.61
C PRO A 66 1.78 -3.31 -33.13
N GLN A 67 1.28 -2.39 -32.28
CA GLN A 67 1.54 -2.34 -30.83
C GLN A 67 0.42 -2.92 -29.94
N ALA A 68 -0.54 -3.65 -30.52
CA ALA A 68 -1.68 -4.23 -29.79
C ALA A 68 -1.26 -5.20 -28.68
N TRP A 69 -0.11 -5.87 -28.82
CA TRP A 69 0.39 -6.80 -27.82
C TRP A 69 0.74 -6.12 -26.47
N VAL A 70 1.07 -4.82 -26.49
CA VAL A 70 1.42 -4.01 -25.29
C VAL A 70 0.20 -3.34 -24.68
N LEU A 71 -0.63 -2.70 -25.51
CA LEU A 71 -1.73 -1.85 -25.07
C LEU A 71 -3.07 -2.57 -25.06
N GLY A 72 -3.15 -3.74 -25.70
CA GLY A 72 -4.31 -4.60 -25.67
C GLY A 72 -4.37 -5.47 -24.40
N PRO A 73 -5.41 -6.31 -24.29
CA PRO A 73 -5.67 -7.04 -23.06
C PRO A 73 -4.53 -7.97 -22.61
N SER A 74 -3.81 -8.57 -23.57
CA SER A 74 -2.65 -9.42 -23.30
C SER A 74 -1.52 -8.67 -22.60
N GLY A 75 -1.28 -7.42 -22.97
CA GLY A 75 -0.24 -6.58 -22.35
C GLY A 75 -0.63 -6.15 -20.94
N LEU A 76 -1.90 -5.83 -20.71
CA LEU A 76 -2.43 -5.49 -19.39
C LEU A 76 -2.40 -6.67 -18.42
N VAL A 77 -2.67 -7.90 -18.89
CA VAL A 77 -2.54 -9.13 -18.07
C VAL A 77 -1.09 -9.39 -17.69
N LEU A 78 -0.15 -9.24 -18.62
CA LEU A 78 1.28 -9.35 -18.33
C LEU A 78 1.75 -8.26 -17.37
N ALA A 79 1.28 -7.02 -17.54
CA ALA A 79 1.57 -5.90 -16.65
C ALA A 79 1.03 -6.14 -15.23
N TYR A 80 -0.17 -6.70 -15.08
CA TYR A 80 -0.72 -7.13 -13.79
C TYR A 80 0.17 -8.21 -13.13
N GLY A 81 0.57 -9.23 -13.91
CA GLY A 81 1.47 -10.29 -13.44
C GLY A 81 2.81 -9.74 -12.94
N ALA A 82 3.41 -8.82 -13.70
CA ALA A 82 4.64 -8.14 -13.32
C ALA A 82 4.47 -7.23 -12.09
N ALA A 83 3.38 -6.46 -12.01
CA ALA A 83 3.07 -5.62 -10.85
C ALA A 83 2.90 -6.47 -9.57
N ARG A 84 2.20 -7.61 -9.66
CA ARG A 84 2.02 -8.55 -8.54
C ARG A 84 3.33 -9.17 -8.10
N ALA A 85 4.18 -9.60 -9.03
CA ALA A 85 5.52 -10.10 -8.73
C ALA A 85 6.38 -9.00 -8.06
N GLY A 86 6.30 -7.76 -8.54
CA GLY A 86 6.99 -6.61 -7.94
C GLY A 86 6.55 -6.32 -6.50
N THR A 87 5.25 -6.39 -6.21
CA THR A 87 4.75 -6.22 -4.82
C THR A 87 5.26 -7.31 -3.87
N ALA A 88 5.41 -8.54 -4.35
CA ALA A 88 5.96 -9.63 -3.54
C ALA A 88 7.44 -9.37 -3.19
N LEU A 89 8.25 -8.96 -4.17
CA LEU A 89 9.68 -8.66 -3.97
C LEU A 89 9.91 -7.47 -3.04
N LEU A 90 9.06 -6.43 -3.14
CA LEU A 90 9.12 -5.27 -2.25
C LEU A 90 8.74 -5.65 -0.82
N ASN A 91 7.77 -6.55 -0.63
CA ASN A 91 7.40 -7.05 0.69
C ASN A 91 8.53 -7.88 1.33
N GLU A 92 9.26 -8.66 0.56
CA GLU A 92 10.39 -9.44 1.05
C GLU A 92 11.58 -8.55 1.42
N THR A 93 11.91 -7.58 0.57
CA THR A 93 12.95 -6.57 0.84
C THR A 93 12.62 -5.74 2.08
N ARG A 94 11.34 -5.38 2.26
CA ARG A 94 10.87 -4.68 3.45
C ARG A 94 11.11 -5.49 4.72
N ASN A 95 10.76 -6.77 4.72
CA ASN A 95 10.98 -7.63 5.88
C ASN A 95 12.48 -7.74 6.19
N MET A 96 13.35 -7.84 5.18
CA MET A 96 14.80 -7.84 5.37
C MET A 96 15.36 -6.53 5.96
N VAL A 97 14.85 -5.38 5.49
CA VAL A 97 15.27 -4.06 6.00
C VAL A 97 14.81 -3.87 7.45
N LEU A 98 13.61 -4.35 7.79
CA LEU A 98 13.10 -4.34 9.16
C LEU A 98 13.92 -5.26 10.07
N ASP A 99 14.21 -6.49 9.62
CA ASP A 99 15.02 -7.46 10.37
C ASP A 99 16.42 -6.93 10.67
N ARG A 100 17.06 -6.24 9.72
CA ARG A 100 18.39 -5.61 9.96
C ARG A 100 18.37 -4.42 10.93
N GLY A 101 17.22 -3.83 11.20
CA GLY A 101 17.04 -2.78 12.22
C GLY A 101 16.89 -3.31 13.65
N THR A 102 16.71 -4.63 13.83
CA THR A 102 16.18 -5.27 15.05
C THR A 102 17.19 -5.47 16.17
N ARG A 103 18.03 -4.47 16.48
CA ARG A 103 18.77 -4.46 17.75
C ARG A 103 18.13 -3.44 18.70
N GLY A 104 17.04 -3.86 19.36
CA GLY A 104 16.44 -3.17 20.51
C GLY A 104 14.94 -3.41 20.70
N ILE A 105 14.52 -3.82 21.90
CA ILE A 105 13.10 -4.04 22.26
C ILE A 105 12.23 -2.77 22.07
N ASN A 106 12.81 -1.58 22.22
CA ASN A 106 12.15 -0.30 21.94
C ASN A 106 11.94 -0.04 20.42
N PHE A 107 12.78 -0.63 19.56
CA PHE A 107 12.62 -0.54 18.11
C PHE A 107 11.43 -1.36 17.62
N LEU A 108 11.09 -2.47 18.29
CA LEU A 108 9.91 -3.28 17.93
C LEU A 108 8.59 -2.58 18.27
N LEU A 109 8.51 -1.90 19.43
CA LEU A 109 7.37 -1.05 19.79
C LEU A 109 7.16 0.09 18.78
N SER A 110 8.26 0.71 18.35
CA SER A 110 8.26 1.72 17.30
C SER A 110 7.85 1.12 15.94
N ALA A 111 8.42 -0.02 15.55
CA ALA A 111 8.13 -0.70 14.29
C ALA A 111 6.66 -1.19 14.20
N MET A 112 6.05 -1.56 15.32
CA MET A 112 4.62 -1.89 15.39
C MET A 112 3.76 -0.65 15.11
N ILE A 113 4.12 0.51 15.66
CA ILE A 113 3.41 1.77 15.37
C ILE A 113 3.60 2.21 13.91
N PHE A 114 4.81 2.01 13.36
CA PHE A 114 5.11 2.20 11.95
C PHE A 114 4.46 1.16 11.02
N ASN A 115 3.87 0.08 11.55
CA ASN A 115 3.02 -0.83 10.80
C ASN A 115 1.55 -0.40 10.83
N VAL A 116 1.06 0.06 11.98
CA VAL A 116 -0.35 0.44 12.20
C VAL A 116 -0.72 1.73 11.46
N VAL A 117 0.16 2.73 11.43
CA VAL A 117 -0.13 4.01 10.76
C VAL A 117 -0.31 3.82 9.24
N PRO A 118 0.58 3.11 8.52
CA PRO A 118 0.40 2.88 7.08
C PRO A 118 -0.79 1.99 6.73
N THR A 119 -1.16 1.03 7.59
CA THR A 119 -2.37 0.21 7.35
C THR A 119 -3.64 1.01 7.58
N ALA A 120 -3.71 1.84 8.62
CA ALA A 120 -4.83 2.75 8.83
C ALA A 120 -4.99 3.71 7.63
N PHE A 121 -3.87 4.23 7.12
CA PHE A 121 -3.87 5.07 5.92
C PHE A 121 -4.42 4.34 4.69
N GLU A 122 -3.95 3.12 4.42
CA GLU A 122 -4.42 2.29 3.30
C GLU A 122 -5.93 2.04 3.37
N VAL A 123 -6.45 1.69 4.55
CA VAL A 123 -7.89 1.46 4.79
C VAL A 123 -8.70 2.71 4.48
N VAL A 124 -8.26 3.87 4.97
CA VAL A 124 -8.94 5.16 4.71
C VAL A 124 -8.90 5.50 3.22
N LEU A 125 -7.77 5.26 2.55
CA LEU A 125 -7.62 5.53 1.13
C LEU A 125 -8.53 4.63 0.29
N VAL A 126 -8.58 3.33 0.58
CA VAL A 126 -9.44 2.37 -0.11
C VAL A 126 -10.93 2.68 0.14
N ALA A 127 -11.31 2.92 1.39
CA ALA A 127 -12.69 3.29 1.74
C ALA A 127 -13.09 4.61 1.06
N GLY A 128 -12.18 5.59 0.98
CA GLY A 128 -12.39 6.85 0.29
C GLY A 128 -12.60 6.67 -1.22
N ILE A 129 -11.72 5.91 -1.89
CA ILE A 129 -11.84 5.66 -3.33
C ILE A 129 -13.13 4.88 -3.65
N LEU A 130 -13.49 3.88 -2.86
CA LEU A 130 -14.73 3.11 -3.03
C LEU A 130 -15.97 3.99 -2.83
N SER A 131 -15.97 4.85 -1.81
CA SER A 131 -17.08 5.77 -1.54
C SER A 131 -17.32 6.72 -2.71
N TRP A 132 -16.24 7.21 -3.35
CA TRP A 132 -16.32 8.10 -4.52
C TRP A 132 -16.72 7.39 -5.82
N LYS A 133 -16.21 6.18 -6.07
CA LYS A 133 -16.42 5.46 -7.34
C LYS A 133 -17.68 4.58 -7.36
N CYS A 134 -18.06 3.98 -6.24
CA CYS A 134 -19.09 2.94 -6.15
C CYS A 134 -20.30 3.34 -5.29
N GLY A 135 -20.32 4.55 -4.73
CA GLY A 135 -21.37 5.06 -3.86
C GLY A 135 -21.09 4.87 -2.36
N PRO A 136 -21.67 5.70 -1.48
CA PRO A 136 -21.33 5.75 -0.05
C PRO A 136 -21.70 4.47 0.71
N ALA A 137 -22.64 3.67 0.20
CA ALA A 137 -23.07 2.42 0.81
C ALA A 137 -21.95 1.37 0.87
N LEU A 138 -21.11 1.27 -0.17
CA LEU A 138 -20.00 0.31 -0.21
C LEU A 138 -18.84 0.74 0.71
N GLY A 139 -18.57 2.05 0.80
CA GLY A 139 -17.62 2.59 1.76
C GLY A 139 -18.05 2.35 3.22
N ALA A 140 -19.33 2.56 3.52
CA ALA A 140 -19.89 2.30 4.85
C ALA A 140 -19.79 0.81 5.24
N LEU A 141 -20.01 -0.11 4.29
CA LEU A 141 -19.83 -1.55 4.53
C LEU A 141 -18.37 -1.92 4.84
N THR A 142 -17.38 -1.32 4.15
CA THR A 142 -15.96 -1.59 4.44
C THR A 142 -15.51 -1.09 5.82
N LEU A 143 -16.06 0.04 6.28
CA LEU A 143 -15.80 0.54 7.63
C LEU A 143 -16.57 -0.26 8.69
N GLY A 144 -17.79 -0.71 8.36
CA GLY A 144 -18.62 -1.55 9.21
C GLY A 144 -18.02 -2.93 9.48
N THR A 145 -17.40 -3.57 8.48
CA THR A 145 -16.73 -4.87 8.67
C THR A 145 -15.45 -4.78 9.49
N LEU A 146 -14.76 -3.63 9.46
CA LEU A 146 -13.56 -3.40 10.27
C LEU A 146 -13.87 -2.95 11.70
N ALA A 147 -14.96 -2.23 11.91
CA ALA A 147 -15.42 -1.86 13.25
C ALA A 147 -16.05 -3.04 14.01
N GLY A 148 -16.47 -4.09 13.29
CA GLY A 148 -17.02 -5.33 13.85
C GLY A 148 -16.00 -6.45 14.10
N LEU A 149 -14.71 -6.22 13.83
CA LEU A 149 -13.60 -7.17 14.00
C LEU A 149 -12.78 -6.81 15.24
#